data_AF-A0A183HXD8-F1
#
_entry.id   AF-A0A183HXD8-F1
#
_cell.length_a   1.000
_cell.length_b   1.000
_cell.length_c   1.000
_cell.angle_alpha   90.00
_cell.angle_beta   90.00
_cell.angle_gamma   90.00
#
_symmetry.space_group_name_H-M   'P 1'
#
loop_
_entity.id
_entity.type
_entity.pdbx_description
1 polymer ?
#
loop_
_entity_poly.entity_id
_entity_poly.type
_entity_poly.pdbx_seq_one_letter_code
_entity_poly.pdbx_strand_id
1 'polypeptide(L)'
;LPAGIISFLPSEGPVFGNAITSSPYLSAINFTGSVPTFKYLWRKVAENLDTYISFPKLIGECGGKNFHFIHPSADLDTVAPCTIRAAYEYQGQKCSACSRIFVPESLWSALQTKLQTIQKEIKVGDVRDGSIFMSAVIDAKAFKSIRSYIDYAKTGVDGAK
;
A
#
# COMPACT_ATOMS: atom_id res chain seq x y z
N LEU A 1 10.79 -19.96 21.24
CA LEU A 1 10.97 -20.60 19.93
C LEU A 1 12.34 -21.26 19.90
N PRO A 2 12.47 -22.55 19.59
CA PRO A 2 13.78 -23.22 19.50
C PRO A 2 14.68 -22.61 18.41
N ALA A 3 16.00 -22.76 18.58
CA ALA A 3 16.97 -22.34 17.57
C ALA A 3 16.75 -23.09 16.24
N GLY A 4 16.94 -22.41 15.11
CA GLY A 4 16.78 -22.98 13.77
C GLY A 4 15.35 -23.01 13.22
N ILE A 5 14.33 -22.66 14.02
CA ILE A 5 12.95 -22.58 13.53
C ILE A 5 12.71 -21.30 12.71
N ILE A 6 13.27 -20.17 13.17
CA ILE A 6 13.27 -18.90 12.43
C ILE A 6 14.68 -18.32 12.50
N SER A 7 15.22 -17.97 11.34
CA SER A 7 16.50 -17.27 11.21
C SER A 7 16.25 -15.81 10.81
N PHE A 8 16.76 -14.86 11.58
CA PHE A 8 16.66 -13.43 11.26
C PHE A 8 17.81 -13.02 10.35
N LEU A 9 17.54 -12.86 9.05
CA LEU A 9 18.55 -12.66 8.01
C LEU A 9 18.24 -11.40 7.16
N PRO A 10 18.38 -10.18 7.72
CA PRO A 10 18.27 -8.95 6.93
C PRO A 10 19.26 -8.99 5.77
N SER A 11 18.75 -8.76 4.56
CA SER A 11 19.53 -8.88 3.34
C SER A 11 18.91 -8.07 2.21
N GLU A 12 19.71 -7.78 1.20
CA GLU A 12 19.22 -7.17 -0.02
C GLU A 12 18.24 -8.11 -0.73
N GLY A 13 17.09 -7.60 -1.14
CA GLY A 13 16.01 -8.40 -1.72
C GLY A 13 16.44 -9.32 -2.86
N PRO A 14 17.20 -8.85 -3.86
CA PRO A 14 17.70 -9.71 -4.94
C PRO A 14 18.67 -10.80 -4.47
N VAL A 15 19.52 -10.50 -3.47
CA VAL A 15 20.46 -11.48 -2.91
C VAL A 15 19.68 -12.59 -2.20
N PHE A 16 18.72 -12.21 -1.34
CA PHE A 16 17.86 -13.17 -0.65
C PHE A 16 17.04 -14.02 -1.62
N GLY A 17 16.38 -13.37 -2.59
CA GLY A 17 15.53 -14.03 -3.57
C GLY A 17 16.29 -15.07 -4.40
N ASN A 18 17.49 -14.75 -4.88
CA ASN A 18 18.34 -15.70 -5.59
C ASN A 18 18.78 -16.86 -4.67
N ALA A 19 19.24 -16.56 -3.46
CA ALA A 19 19.73 -17.59 -2.54
C ALA A 19 18.64 -18.62 -2.18
N ILE A 20 17.42 -18.17 -1.85
CA ILE A 20 16.33 -19.08 -1.48
C ILE A 20 15.80 -19.88 -2.68
N THR A 21 15.72 -19.26 -3.86
CA THR A 21 15.17 -19.92 -5.07
C THR A 21 16.16 -20.87 -5.72
N SER A 22 17.45 -20.80 -5.40
CA SER A 22 18.45 -21.78 -5.83
C SER A 22 18.58 -22.99 -4.91
N SER A 23 17.89 -23.01 -3.75
CA SER A 23 17.97 -24.12 -2.81
C SER A 23 17.00 -25.24 -3.21
N PRO A 24 17.44 -26.51 -3.34
CA PRO A 24 16.55 -27.64 -3.62
C PRO A 24 15.57 -27.92 -2.46
N TYR A 25 15.83 -27.34 -1.28
CA TYR A 25 15.00 -27.48 -0.08
C TYR A 25 13.95 -26.37 0.09
N LEU A 26 13.81 -25.45 -0.88
CA LEU A 26 12.74 -24.45 -0.82
C LEU A 26 11.37 -25.14 -0.91
N SER A 27 10.55 -25.01 0.14
CA SER A 27 9.19 -25.58 0.14
C SER A 27 8.09 -24.52 0.02
N ALA A 28 8.34 -23.28 0.44
CA ALA A 28 7.37 -22.20 0.34
C ALA A 28 8.02 -20.82 0.37
N ILE A 29 7.35 -19.85 -0.26
CA ILE A 29 7.60 -18.43 -0.13
C ILE A 29 6.30 -17.79 0.40
N ASN A 30 6.40 -17.13 1.56
CA ASN A 30 5.33 -16.30 2.10
C ASN A 30 5.74 -14.83 1.96
N PHE A 31 5.09 -14.11 1.05
CA PHE A 31 5.53 -12.79 0.59
C PHE A 31 4.44 -11.73 0.75
N THR A 32 4.85 -10.54 1.18
CA THR A 32 4.05 -9.32 1.09
C THR A 32 4.92 -8.21 0.56
N GLY A 33 4.49 -7.55 -0.52
CA GLY A 33 5.29 -6.51 -1.16
C GLY A 33 4.78 -6.12 -2.54
N SER A 34 5.69 -5.81 -3.46
CA SER A 34 5.32 -5.32 -4.79
C SER A 34 4.99 -6.45 -5.77
N VAL A 35 4.02 -6.19 -6.68
CA VAL A 35 3.70 -7.11 -7.80
C VAL A 35 4.95 -7.48 -8.61
N PRO A 36 5.84 -6.55 -9.01
CA PRO A 36 7.05 -6.90 -9.77
C PRO A 36 7.97 -7.87 -9.03
N THR A 37 8.18 -7.68 -7.73
CA THR A 37 9.03 -8.56 -6.91
C THR A 37 8.42 -9.96 -6.80
N PHE A 38 7.12 -10.07 -6.56
CA PHE A 38 6.47 -11.37 -6.47
C PHE A 38 6.52 -12.13 -7.81
N LYS A 39 6.28 -11.44 -8.94
CA LYS A 39 6.43 -12.01 -10.28
C LYS A 39 7.87 -12.47 -10.55
N TYR A 40 8.86 -11.72 -10.09
CA TYR A 40 10.27 -12.10 -10.20
C TYR A 40 10.56 -13.41 -9.45
N LEU A 41 10.14 -13.51 -8.18
CA LEU A 41 10.30 -14.73 -7.39
C LEU A 41 9.57 -15.92 -8.02
N TRP A 42 8.36 -15.70 -8.54
CA TRP A 42 7.58 -16.73 -9.22
C TRP A 42 8.31 -17.28 -10.44
N ARG A 43 8.86 -16.41 -11.29
CA ARG A 43 9.65 -16.83 -12.45
C ARG A 43 10.89 -17.61 -12.04
N LYS A 44 11.59 -17.15 -11.00
CA LYS A 44 12.78 -17.86 -10.48
C LYS A 44 12.45 -19.25 -9.95
N VAL A 45 11.32 -19.39 -9.27
CA VAL A 45 10.85 -20.72 -8.87
C VAL A 45 10.54 -21.58 -10.09
N ALA A 46 9.83 -21.06 -11.08
CA ALA A 46 9.51 -21.80 -12.30
C ALA A 46 10.76 -22.22 -13.10
N GLU A 47 11.79 -21.36 -13.17
CA GLU A 47 13.06 -21.64 -13.85
C GLU A 47 13.84 -22.79 -13.18
N ASN A 48 13.70 -22.97 -11.86
CA ASN A 48 14.44 -23.97 -11.08
C ASN A 48 13.61 -25.22 -10.72
N LEU A 49 12.47 -25.43 -11.38
CA LEU A 49 11.45 -26.38 -10.93
C LEU A 49 11.97 -27.82 -10.82
N ASP A 50 12.88 -28.23 -11.70
CA ASP A 50 13.48 -29.56 -11.74
C ASP A 50 14.46 -29.82 -10.58
N THR A 51 14.82 -28.78 -9.81
CA THR A 51 15.81 -28.90 -8.72
C THR A 51 15.17 -29.15 -7.36
N TYR A 52 13.89 -28.85 -7.19
CA TYR A 52 13.26 -28.91 -5.88
C TYR A 52 12.85 -30.33 -5.49
N ILE A 53 13.03 -30.66 -4.22
CA ILE A 53 12.54 -31.91 -3.63
C ILE A 53 11.00 -31.97 -3.62
N SER A 54 10.36 -30.80 -3.58
CA SER A 54 8.90 -30.64 -3.60
C SER A 54 8.51 -29.38 -4.36
N PHE A 55 7.33 -29.34 -4.95
CA PHE A 55 6.81 -28.12 -5.60
C PHE A 55 6.65 -26.97 -4.58
N PRO A 56 7.41 -25.86 -4.70
CA PRO A 56 7.33 -24.78 -3.74
C PRO A 56 5.97 -24.05 -3.81
N LYS A 57 5.39 -23.75 -2.65
CA LYS A 57 4.15 -22.97 -2.55
C LYS A 57 4.45 -21.47 -2.51
N LEU A 58 3.84 -20.69 -3.41
CA LEU A 58 4.00 -19.24 -3.41
C LEU A 58 2.71 -18.58 -2.90
N ILE A 59 2.80 -17.95 -1.73
CA ILE A 59 1.74 -17.17 -1.10
C ILE A 59 2.14 -15.69 -1.19
N GLY A 60 1.32 -14.86 -1.81
CA GLY A 60 1.68 -13.49 -2.13
C GLY A 60 0.54 -12.49 -1.98
N GLU A 61 0.79 -11.46 -1.17
CA GLU A 61 -0.06 -10.27 -1.06
C GLU A 61 0.65 -9.06 -1.68
N CYS A 62 0.04 -8.43 -2.70
CA CYS A 62 0.76 -7.53 -3.62
C CYS A 62 0.22 -6.09 -3.70
N GLY A 63 -0.47 -5.63 -2.65
CA GLY A 63 -1.03 -4.27 -2.59
C GLY A 63 -2.37 -4.13 -3.33
N GLY A 64 -2.83 -2.89 -3.50
CA GLY A 64 -4.12 -2.60 -4.12
C GLY A 64 -4.31 -1.13 -4.48
N LYS A 65 -5.37 -0.85 -5.24
CA LYS A 65 -5.85 0.51 -5.55
C LYS A 65 -7.32 0.61 -5.17
N ASN A 66 -7.57 0.78 -3.87
CA ASN A 66 -8.89 0.60 -3.27
C ASN A 66 -9.77 1.84 -3.44
N PHE A 67 -11.08 1.65 -3.29
CA PHE A 67 -12.08 2.68 -3.49
C PHE A 67 -13.14 2.69 -2.40
N HIS A 68 -13.75 3.86 -2.19
CA HIS A 68 -15.07 3.98 -1.58
C HIS A 68 -16.08 4.33 -2.68
N PHE A 69 -17.21 3.63 -2.70
CA PHE A 69 -18.32 3.92 -3.60
C PHE A 69 -19.49 4.46 -2.78
N ILE A 70 -19.97 5.66 -3.13
CA ILE A 70 -20.98 6.39 -2.37
C ILE A 70 -22.30 6.31 -3.13
N HIS A 71 -23.36 5.80 -2.49
CA HIS A 71 -24.72 5.81 -3.03
C HIS A 71 -25.41 7.16 -2.69
N PRO A 72 -26.37 7.66 -3.50
CA PRO A 72 -27.12 8.89 -3.17
C PRO A 72 -27.83 8.92 -1.81
N SER A 73 -28.06 7.75 -1.19
CA SER A 73 -28.66 7.64 0.14
C SER A 73 -27.62 7.53 1.27
N ALA A 74 -26.33 7.70 0.98
CA ALA A 74 -25.28 7.53 1.96
C ALA A 74 -25.30 8.66 3.00
N ASP A 75 -25.02 8.30 4.25
CA ASP A 75 -24.82 9.26 5.33
C ASP A 75 -23.45 9.96 5.19
N LEU A 76 -23.48 11.26 4.89
CA LEU A 76 -22.26 12.04 4.68
C LEU A 76 -21.46 12.29 5.97
N ASP A 77 -22.10 12.22 7.13
CA ASP A 77 -21.41 12.35 8.43
C ASP A 77 -20.59 11.11 8.77
N THR A 78 -20.94 9.95 8.20
CA THR A 78 -20.10 8.75 8.23
C THR A 78 -19.09 8.73 7.09
N VAL A 79 -19.51 9.01 5.85
CA VAL A 79 -18.66 8.88 4.66
C VAL A 79 -17.43 9.76 4.72
N ALA A 80 -17.57 11.03 5.12
CA ALA A 80 -16.47 11.98 5.13
C ALA A 80 -15.32 11.57 6.08
N PRO A 81 -15.54 11.37 7.40
CA PRO A 81 -14.46 10.98 8.31
C PRO A 81 -13.89 9.59 7.99
N CYS A 82 -14.71 8.61 7.60
CA CYS A 82 -14.21 7.29 7.22
C CYS A 82 -13.31 7.35 5.98
N THR A 83 -13.65 8.17 4.99
CA THR A 83 -12.83 8.34 3.78
C THR A 83 -11.52 9.05 4.09
N ILE A 84 -11.55 10.11 4.91
CA ILE A 84 -10.33 10.79 5.37
C ILE A 84 -9.40 9.81 6.09
N ARG A 85 -9.93 9.02 7.03
CA ARG A 85 -9.13 8.03 7.76
C ARG A 85 -8.54 6.96 6.83
N ALA A 86 -9.36 6.40 5.96
CA ALA A 86 -8.93 5.37 5.02
C ALA A 86 -7.87 5.87 4.02
N ALA A 87 -7.91 7.16 3.65
CA ALA A 87 -6.96 7.76 2.71
C ALA A 87 -5.66 8.23 3.38
N TYR A 88 -5.75 8.83 4.58
CA TYR A 88 -4.64 9.58 5.17
C TYR A 88 -4.01 8.95 6.41
N GLU A 89 -4.67 8.03 7.13
CA GLU A 89 -4.02 7.35 8.25
C GLU A 89 -2.76 6.61 7.77
N TYR A 90 -1.67 6.74 8.53
CA TYR A 90 -0.35 6.25 8.12
C TYR A 90 0.08 6.76 6.73
N GLN A 91 -0.32 7.99 6.39
CA GLN A 91 -0.04 8.66 5.12
C GLN A 91 -0.53 7.85 3.89
N GLY A 92 -1.53 6.99 4.08
CA GLY A 92 -2.02 6.08 3.04
C GLY A 92 -1.06 4.93 2.72
N GLN A 93 -0.03 4.68 3.52
CA GLN A 93 0.96 3.60 3.33
C GLN A 93 0.41 2.25 3.81
N LYS A 94 -0.82 1.94 3.40
CA LYS A 94 -1.53 0.69 3.69
C LYS A 94 -1.96 0.07 2.36
N CYS A 95 -1.82 -1.25 2.21
CA CYS A 95 -2.31 -1.97 1.02
C CYS A 95 -3.81 -1.77 0.77
N SER A 96 -4.56 -1.49 1.83
CA SER A 96 -6.01 -1.26 1.86
C SER A 96 -6.42 0.21 1.81
N ALA A 97 -5.48 1.17 1.73
CA ALA A 97 -5.82 2.59 1.75
C ALA A 97 -6.79 2.97 0.62
N CYS A 98 -7.77 3.81 0.94
CA CYS A 98 -8.72 4.34 -0.04
C CYS A 98 -8.03 5.39 -0.90
N SER A 99 -8.00 5.17 -2.21
CA SER A 99 -7.26 6.02 -3.16
C SER A 99 -8.11 6.57 -4.29
N ARG A 100 -9.39 6.21 -4.32
CA ARG A 100 -10.40 6.60 -5.30
C ARG A 100 -11.74 6.69 -4.59
N ILE A 101 -12.52 7.73 -4.88
CA ILE A 101 -13.90 7.82 -4.42
C ILE A 101 -14.83 8.00 -5.62
N PHE A 102 -15.99 7.34 -5.58
CA PHE A 102 -17.04 7.48 -6.59
C PHE A 102 -18.24 8.11 -5.92
N VAL A 103 -18.56 9.35 -6.30
CA VAL A 103 -19.55 10.19 -5.63
C VAL A 103 -20.63 10.61 -6.63
N PRO A 104 -21.92 10.50 -6.29
CA PRO A 104 -23.00 11.00 -7.13
C PRO A 104 -23.01 12.53 -7.10
N GLU A 105 -23.34 13.15 -8.23
CA GLU A 105 -23.38 14.60 -8.38
C GLU A 105 -24.26 15.28 -7.31
N SER A 106 -25.39 14.65 -6.95
CA SER A 106 -26.32 15.12 -5.93
C SER A 106 -25.71 15.30 -4.54
N LEU A 107 -24.61 14.60 -4.22
CA LEU A 107 -23.95 14.67 -2.91
C LEU A 107 -22.58 15.38 -2.98
N TRP A 108 -22.04 15.63 -4.17
CA TRP A 108 -20.65 16.07 -4.32
C TRP A 108 -20.35 17.37 -3.58
N SER A 109 -21.18 18.41 -3.77
CA SER A 109 -20.94 19.72 -3.15
C SER A 109 -20.91 19.64 -1.60
N ALA A 110 -21.84 18.89 -1.02
CA ALA A 110 -21.92 18.70 0.43
C ALA A 110 -20.74 17.85 0.95
N LEU A 111 -20.42 16.74 0.29
CA LEU A 111 -19.31 15.88 0.67
C LEU A 111 -17.95 16.59 0.55
N GLN A 112 -17.73 17.32 -0.56
CA GLN A 112 -16.50 18.09 -0.78
C GLN A 112 -16.27 19.09 0.37
N THR A 113 -17.32 19.81 0.78
CA THR A 113 -17.25 20.77 1.89
C THR A 113 -16.85 20.08 3.20
N LYS A 114 -17.45 18.93 3.51
CA LYS A 114 -17.11 18.15 4.72
C LYS A 114 -15.68 17.62 4.67
N LEU A 115 -15.25 17.05 3.55
CA LEU A 115 -13.88 16.56 3.35
C LEU A 115 -12.85 17.67 3.55
N GLN A 116 -13.06 18.84 2.93
CA GLN A 116 -12.17 19.99 3.08
C GLN A 116 -12.12 20.54 4.50
N THR A 117 -13.25 20.51 5.21
CA THR A 117 -13.31 20.94 6.61
C THR A 117 -12.43 20.03 7.48
N ILE A 118 -12.62 18.71 7.38
CA ILE A 118 -11.81 17.74 8.13
C ILE A 118 -10.34 17.82 7.70
N GLN A 119 -10.06 17.96 6.40
CA GLN A 119 -8.70 18.04 5.88
C GLN A 119 -7.90 19.20 6.53
N LYS A 120 -8.52 20.36 6.75
CA LYS A 120 -7.86 21.52 7.37
C LYS A 120 -7.47 21.28 8.83
N GLU A 121 -8.09 20.31 9.49
CA GLU A 121 -7.80 19.94 10.88
C GLU A 121 -6.68 18.88 10.99
N ILE A 122 -6.27 18.28 9.88
CA ILE A 122 -5.24 17.23 9.87
C ILE A 122 -3.89 17.83 10.29
N LYS A 123 -3.40 17.40 11.46
CA LYS A 123 -2.07 17.74 11.96
C LYS A 123 -1.04 16.73 11.45
N VAL A 124 0.04 17.26 10.88
CA VAL A 124 1.21 16.48 10.42
C VAL A 124 2.44 16.88 11.23
N GLY A 125 3.16 15.90 11.79
CA GLY A 125 4.21 16.19 12.75
C GLY A 125 4.92 14.96 13.32
N ASP A 126 5.56 15.15 14.47
CA ASP A 126 6.31 14.11 15.18
C ASP A 126 5.37 13.11 15.86
N VAL A 127 5.61 11.82 15.67
CA VAL A 127 4.78 10.72 16.21
C VAL A 127 4.75 10.66 17.74
N ARG A 128 5.65 11.38 18.44
CA ARG A 128 5.69 11.47 19.90
C ARG A 128 4.66 12.46 20.46
N ASP A 129 4.12 13.34 19.62
CA ASP A 129 2.99 14.20 19.98
C ASP A 129 1.69 13.45 19.68
N GLY A 130 0.92 13.15 20.73
CA GLY A 130 -0.36 12.43 20.61
C GLY A 130 -1.47 13.22 19.91
N SER A 131 -1.26 14.51 19.62
CA SER A 131 -2.21 15.34 18.90
C SER A 131 -2.09 15.26 17.37
N ILE A 132 -1.03 14.60 16.87
CA ILE A 132 -0.75 14.50 15.44
C ILE A 132 -1.57 13.37 14.81
N PHE A 133 -2.14 13.61 13.63
CA PHE A 133 -2.90 12.60 12.89
C PHE A 133 -2.02 11.71 12.02
N MET A 134 -1.01 12.29 11.36
CA MET A 134 -0.11 11.56 10.46
C MET A 134 1.30 12.17 10.47
N SER A 135 2.32 11.45 10.00
CA SER A 135 3.72 11.91 10.02
C SER A 135 4.35 11.85 8.61
N ALA A 136 5.67 11.74 8.54
CA ALA A 136 6.40 11.57 7.29
C ALA A 136 6.12 10.21 6.63
N VAL A 137 6.27 10.15 5.30
CA VAL A 137 6.31 8.88 4.56
C VAL A 137 7.61 8.12 4.85
N ILE A 138 7.64 6.82 4.56
CA ILE A 138 8.62 5.88 5.12
C ILE A 138 10.08 6.17 4.74
N ASP A 139 10.32 6.65 3.51
CA ASP A 139 11.66 6.93 3.01
C ASP A 139 11.67 7.97 1.88
N ALA A 140 12.88 8.34 1.43
CA ALA A 140 13.08 9.30 0.35
C ALA A 140 12.54 8.82 -1.01
N LYS A 141 12.48 7.50 -1.25
CA LYS A 141 11.97 6.93 -2.49
C LYS A 141 10.45 7.07 -2.57
N ALA A 142 9.75 6.77 -1.47
CA ALA A 142 8.33 7.00 -1.31
C ALA A 142 8.01 8.48 -1.47
N PHE A 143 8.76 9.37 -0.82
CA PHE A 143 8.61 10.81 -0.97
C PHE A 143 8.73 11.26 -2.43
N LYS A 144 9.78 10.85 -3.14
CA LYS A 144 10.01 11.20 -4.55
C LYS A 144 8.88 10.69 -5.44
N SER A 145 8.42 9.46 -5.22
CA SER A 145 7.31 8.89 -6.00
C SER A 145 6.01 9.65 -5.75
N ILE A 146 5.65 9.93 -4.51
CA ILE A 146 4.42 10.67 -4.17
C ILE A 146 4.46 12.08 -4.75
N ARG A 147 5.61 12.76 -4.61
CA ARG A 147 5.82 14.09 -5.21
C ARG A 147 5.59 14.07 -6.71
N SER A 148 6.09 13.05 -7.44
CA SER A 148 5.86 12.97 -8.88
C SER A 148 4.39 12.84 -9.27
N TYR A 149 3.57 12.15 -8.45
CA TYR A 149 2.12 12.07 -8.70
C TYR A 149 1.42 13.40 -8.39
N ILE A 150 1.86 14.13 -7.37
CA ILE A 150 1.36 15.48 -7.08
C ILE A 150 1.71 16.43 -8.21
N ASP A 151 2.95 16.39 -8.71
CA ASP A 151 3.40 17.23 -9.82
C ASP A 151 2.66 16.87 -11.12
N TYR A 152 2.37 15.59 -11.34
CA TYR A 152 1.51 15.13 -12.44
C TYR A 152 0.07 15.65 -12.31
N ALA A 153 -0.56 15.55 -11.14
CA ALA A 153 -1.93 16.04 -10.92
C ALA A 153 -2.06 17.56 -11.17
N LYS A 154 -1.02 18.34 -10.83
CA LYS A 154 -0.98 19.79 -11.12
C LYS A 154 -0.99 20.13 -12.62
N THR A 155 -0.66 19.18 -13.49
CA THR A 155 -0.75 19.39 -14.94
C THR A 155 -2.20 19.40 -15.45
N GLY A 156 -3.14 18.84 -14.68
CA GLY A 156 -4.56 18.70 -15.06
C GLY A 156 -4.84 17.69 -16.17
N VAL A 157 -3.80 16.97 -16.65
CA VAL A 157 -3.92 15.98 -17.74
C VAL A 157 -4.78 14.78 -17.34
N ASP A 158 -4.87 14.48 -16.04
CA ASP A 158 -5.71 13.42 -15.49
C ASP A 158 -7.19 13.82 -15.33
N GLY A 159 -7.56 15.05 -15.73
CA GLY A 159 -8.91 15.58 -15.62
C GLY A 159 -9.25 16.09 -14.22
N ALA A 160 -8.30 16.12 -13.27
CA ALA A 160 -8.44 16.84 -12.02
C ALA A 160 -8.38 18.35 -12.32
N LYS A 161 -9.52 19.04 -12.14
CA LYS A 161 -9.60 20.51 -12.19
C LYS A 161 -9.46 21.10 -10.79
#